data_AF-A0A353WXF0-F1
#
_entry.id   AF-A0A353WXF0-F1
#
_cell.length_a   1.000
_cell.length_b   1.000
_cell.length_c   1.000
_cell.angle_alpha   90.00
_cell.angle_beta   90.00
_cell.angle_gamma   90.00
#
_symmetry.space_group_name_H-M   'P 1'
#
loop_
_entity.id
_entity.type
_entity.pdbx_description
1 polymer ?
#
loop_
_entity_poly.entity_id
_entity_poly.type
_entity_poly.pdbx_seq_one_letter_code
_entity_poly.pdbx_strand_id
1 'polypeptide(L)'
;MEDVLKKILYTSVGMISLTAEKVQQLIQKLVDEDKISEEEGRKIVDDIMKNANTKKEEFESQLKSITERVVSSFDFASKKEIAELRRKIDALETKLNKEAVKSSANKSATKKDDTKKA
;
A
#
# COMPACT_ATOMS: atom_id res chain seq x y z
N MET A 1 5.06 2.11 -4.76
CA MET A 1 3.65 1.81 -4.40
C MET A 1 2.88 3.08 -4.03
N GLU A 2 3.37 3.89 -3.08
CA GLU A 2 2.65 5.10 -2.62
C GLU A 2 2.32 6.11 -3.74
N ASP A 3 3.24 6.39 -4.66
CA ASP A 3 2.99 7.35 -5.75
C ASP A 3 1.92 6.89 -6.75
N VAL A 4 1.82 5.57 -6.99
CA VAL A 4 0.80 5.01 -7.88
C VAL A 4 -0.57 5.10 -7.21
N LEU A 5 -0.66 4.76 -5.92
CA LEU A 5 -1.90 4.89 -5.15
C LEU A 5 -2.36 6.36 -5.07
N LYS A 6 -1.45 7.30 -4.79
CA LYS A 6 -1.74 8.74 -4.81
C LYS A 6 -2.28 9.19 -6.16
N LYS A 7 -1.63 8.80 -7.27
CA LYS A 7 -2.09 9.14 -8.63
C LYS A 7 -3.48 8.57 -8.93
N ILE A 8 -3.75 7.32 -8.56
CA ILE A 8 -5.07 6.70 -8.73
C ILE A 8 -6.13 7.46 -7.93
N LEU A 9 -5.85 7.82 -6.68
CA LEU A 9 -6.77 8.58 -5.84
C LEU A 9 -7.05 9.96 -6.45
N TYR A 10 -6.02 10.75 -6.80
CA TYR A 10 -6.21 12.06 -7.42
C TYR A 10 -6.98 11.99 -8.74
N THR A 11 -6.74 10.95 -9.55
CA THR A 11 -7.46 10.74 -10.82
C THR A 11 -8.91 10.32 -10.58
N SER A 12 -9.17 9.48 -9.57
CA SER A 12 -10.51 9.02 -9.22
C SER A 12 -11.41 10.16 -8.72
N VAL A 13 -10.86 11.10 -7.95
CA VAL A 13 -11.60 12.26 -7.44
C VAL A 13 -12.10 13.11 -8.61
N GLY A 14 -11.27 13.36 -9.62
CA GLY A 14 -11.69 14.12 -10.80
C GLY A 14 -12.84 13.45 -11.57
N MET A 15 -12.82 12.12 -11.68
CA MET A 15 -13.86 11.36 -12.37
C MET A 15 -15.19 11.37 -11.61
N ILE A 16 -15.14 11.25 -10.27
CA ILE A 16 -16.32 11.27 -9.40
C ILE A 16 -16.96 12.65 -9.38
N SER A 17 -16.16 13.72 -9.24
CA SER A 17 -16.67 15.10 -9.24
C SER A 17 -17.39 15.44 -10.55
N LEU A 18 -16.79 15.11 -11.69
CA LEU A 18 -17.41 15.35 -13.00
C LEU A 18 -18.75 14.60 -13.14
N THR A 19 -18.81 13.37 -12.64
CA THR A 19 -20.03 12.55 -12.69
C THR A 19 -21.13 13.10 -11.77
N ALA A 20 -20.77 13.48 -10.54
CA ALA A 20 -21.71 14.04 -9.56
C ALA A 20 -22.31 15.36 -10.07
N GLU A 21 -21.47 16.26 -10.59
CA GLU A 21 -21.91 17.51 -11.21
C GLU A 21 -22.85 17.24 -12.40
N LYS A 22 -22.53 16.25 -13.23
CA LYS A 22 -23.37 15.92 -14.40
C LYS A 22 -24.74 15.38 -13.99
N VAL A 23 -24.81 14.56 -12.95
CA VAL A 23 -26.06 14.03 -12.41
C VAL A 23 -26.91 15.15 -11.82
N GLN A 24 -26.33 16.04 -11.00
CA GLN A 24 -27.06 17.19 -10.47
C GLN A 24 -27.59 18.11 -11.58
N GLN A 25 -26.78 18.39 -12.61
CA GLN A 25 -27.21 19.19 -13.76
C GLN A 25 -28.37 18.55 -14.53
N LEU A 26 -28.35 17.22 -14.71
CA LEU A 26 -29.44 16.52 -15.39
C LEU A 26 -30.74 16.56 -14.60
N ILE A 27 -30.66 16.36 -13.27
CA ILE A 27 -31.82 16.45 -12.38
C ILE A 27 -32.38 17.88 -12.39
N GLN A 28 -31.52 18.89 -12.26
CA GLN A 28 -31.96 20.29 -12.31
C GLN A 28 -32.63 20.62 -13.64
N LYS A 29 -32.05 20.16 -14.76
CA LYS A 29 -32.65 20.36 -16.08
C LYS A 29 -34.02 19.69 -16.22
N LEU A 30 -34.24 18.53 -15.60
CA LEU A 30 -35.54 17.87 -15.59
C LEU A 30 -36.57 18.65 -14.75
N VAL A 31 -36.13 19.30 -13.67
CA VAL A 31 -36.98 20.20 -12.88
C VAL A 31 -37.32 21.46 -13.67
N ASP A 32 -36.33 22.09 -14.30
CA ASP A 32 -36.50 23.33 -15.08
C ASP A 32 -37.38 23.13 -16.32
N GLU A 33 -37.40 21.92 -16.89
CA GLU A 33 -38.27 21.54 -18.01
C GLU A 33 -39.69 21.10 -17.56
N ASP A 34 -40.03 21.26 -16.27
CA ASP A 34 -41.28 20.80 -15.63
C ASP A 34 -41.55 19.28 -15.84
N LYS A 35 -40.49 18.50 -16.12
CA LYS A 35 -40.60 17.04 -16.32
C LYS A 35 -40.68 16.27 -15.01
N ILE A 36 -40.10 16.83 -13.96
CA ILE A 36 -40.18 16.33 -12.58
C ILE A 36 -40.36 17.52 -11.64
N SER A 37 -40.97 17.30 -10.49
CA SER A 37 -41.03 18.32 -9.45
C SER A 37 -39.69 18.50 -8.73
N GLU A 38 -39.49 19.65 -8.09
CA GLU A 38 -38.31 19.90 -7.25
C GLU A 38 -38.21 18.87 -6.09
N GLU A 39 -39.34 18.43 -5.56
CA GLU A 39 -39.43 17.42 -4.52
C GLU A 39 -38.99 16.03 -5.04
N GLU A 40 -39.40 15.64 -6.24
CA GLU A 40 -38.93 14.41 -6.89
C GLU A 40 -37.43 14.46 -7.19
N GLY A 41 -36.92 15.61 -7.66
CA GLY A 41 -35.49 15.81 -7.88
C GLY A 41 -34.66 15.61 -6.61
N ARG A 42 -35.09 16.20 -5.49
CA ARG A 42 -34.46 15.99 -4.17
C ARG A 42 -34.52 14.53 -3.74
N LYS A 43 -35.67 13.87 -3.92
CA LYS A 43 -35.86 12.48 -3.55
C LYS A 43 -34.93 11.53 -4.32
N ILE A 44 -34.70 11.79 -5.61
CA ILE A 44 -33.74 11.03 -6.42
C ILE A 44 -32.32 11.16 -5.86
N VAL A 45 -31.89 12.37 -5.50
CA VAL A 45 -30.56 12.59 -4.89
C VAL A 45 -30.44 11.85 -3.57
N ASP A 46 -31.46 11.94 -2.71
CA ASP A 46 -31.49 11.27 -1.42
C ASP A 46 -31.46 9.74 -1.56
N ASP A 47 -32.22 9.18 -2.50
CA ASP A 47 -32.24 7.74 -2.78
C ASP A 47 -30.88 7.25 -3.30
N ILE A 48 -30.20 8.03 -4.15
CA ILE A 48 -28.83 7.72 -4.60
C ILE A 48 -27.87 7.70 -3.40
N MET A 49 -27.92 8.69 -2.52
CA MET A 49 -27.06 8.74 -1.34
C MET A 49 -27.32 7.60 -0.36
N LYS A 50 -28.59 7.26 -0.15
CA LYS A 50 -29.00 6.16 0.72
C LYS A 50 -28.52 4.81 0.15
N ASN A 51 -28.74 4.59 -1.14
CA ASN A 51 -28.27 3.37 -1.83
C ASN A 51 -26.75 3.27 -1.87
N ALA A 52 -26.04 4.40 -2.03
CA ALA A 52 -24.58 4.44 -1.98
C ALA A 52 -24.05 3.99 -0.61
N ASN A 53 -24.66 4.44 0.48
CA ASN A 53 -24.29 4.01 1.83
C ASN A 53 -24.50 2.51 2.04
N THR A 54 -25.62 1.94 1.61
CA THR A 54 -25.86 0.49 1.72
C THR A 54 -24.87 -0.31 0.88
N LYS A 55 -24.58 0.13 -0.35
CA LYS A 55 -23.62 -0.54 -1.23
C LYS A 55 -22.18 -0.40 -0.77
N LYS A 56 -21.86 0.59 0.05
CA LYS A 56 -20.52 0.79 0.59
C LYS A 56 -20.07 -0.40 1.45
N GLU A 57 -20.93 -0.88 2.34
CA GLU A 57 -20.60 -2.02 3.22
C GLU A 57 -20.36 -3.30 2.40
N GLU A 58 -21.23 -3.56 1.42
CA GLU A 58 -21.09 -4.69 0.51
C GLU A 58 -19.80 -4.56 -0.33
N PHE A 59 -19.51 -3.36 -0.82
CA PHE A 59 -18.31 -3.05 -1.56
C PHE A 59 -17.05 -3.26 -0.72
N GLU A 60 -17.02 -2.80 0.53
CA GLU A 60 -15.88 -3.02 1.45
C GLU A 60 -15.61 -4.52 1.66
N SER A 61 -16.66 -5.32 1.83
CA SER A 61 -16.56 -6.79 1.96
C SER A 61 -15.99 -7.43 0.68
N GLN A 62 -16.51 -7.07 -0.48
CA GLN A 62 -16.01 -7.55 -1.78
C GLN A 62 -14.55 -7.12 -2.00
N LEU A 63 -14.21 -5.87 -1.66
CA LEU A 63 -12.85 -5.35 -1.79
C LEU A 63 -11.86 -6.13 -0.92
N LYS A 64 -12.25 -6.45 0.32
CA LYS A 64 -11.44 -7.26 1.23
C LYS A 64 -11.18 -8.65 0.63
N SER A 65 -12.21 -9.30 0.08
CA SER A 65 -12.06 -10.61 -0.56
C SER A 65 -11.16 -10.57 -1.81
N ILE A 66 -11.31 -9.55 -2.65
CA ILE A 66 -10.45 -9.35 -3.83
C ILE A 66 -9.01 -9.11 -3.39
N THR A 67 -8.81 -8.25 -2.38
CA THR A 67 -7.48 -7.95 -1.85
C THR A 67 -6.82 -9.19 -1.27
N GLU A 68 -7.56 -9.99 -0.48
CA GLU A 68 -7.07 -11.28 0.03
C GLU A 68 -6.69 -12.24 -1.11
N ARG A 69 -7.52 -12.36 -2.15
CA ARG A 69 -7.18 -13.19 -3.33
C ARG A 69 -5.92 -12.70 -4.02
N VAL A 70 -5.82 -11.41 -4.30
CA VAL A 70 -4.64 -10.83 -4.98
C VAL A 70 -3.39 -11.04 -4.14
N VAL A 71 -3.44 -10.79 -2.84
CA VAL A 71 -2.31 -11.01 -1.93
C VAL A 71 -1.96 -12.50 -1.80
N SER A 72 -2.94 -13.40 -1.85
CA SER A 72 -2.67 -14.85 -1.81
C SER A 72 -2.17 -15.43 -3.14
N SER A 73 -2.53 -14.81 -4.27
CA SER A 73 -2.16 -15.26 -5.62
C SER A 73 -0.81 -14.69 -6.07
N PHE A 74 -0.33 -13.64 -5.42
CA PHE A 74 1.01 -13.10 -5.62
C PHE A 74 1.88 -13.47 -4.43
N ASP A 75 3.07 -14.02 -4.69
CA ASP A 75 4.03 -14.37 -3.64
C ASP A 75 4.70 -13.09 -3.09
N PHE A 76 3.97 -12.35 -2.26
CA PHE A 76 4.47 -11.18 -1.58
C PHE A 76 5.18 -11.61 -0.30
N ALA A 77 6.50 -11.37 -0.25
CA ALA A 77 7.27 -11.53 0.99
C ALA A 77 6.61 -10.67 2.10
N SER A 78 6.16 -11.34 3.16
CA SER A 78 5.52 -10.66 4.27
C SER A 78 6.50 -9.69 4.94
N LYS A 79 5.99 -8.61 5.51
CA LYS A 79 6.83 -7.68 6.31
C LYS A 79 7.62 -8.42 7.40
N LYS A 80 7.06 -9.51 7.93
CA LYS A 80 7.68 -10.38 8.94
C LYS A 80 8.87 -11.14 8.35
N GLU A 81 8.70 -11.80 7.20
CA GLU A 81 9.79 -12.51 6.52
C GLU A 81 10.93 -11.56 6.12
N ILE A 82 10.61 -10.36 5.64
CA ILE A 82 11.60 -9.34 5.32
C ILE A 82 12.38 -8.90 6.59
N ALA A 83 11.68 -8.74 7.72
CA ALA A 83 12.33 -8.40 8.98
C ALA A 83 13.22 -9.54 9.53
N GLU A 84 12.78 -10.79 9.38
CA GLU A 84 13.59 -11.97 9.74
C GLU A 84 14.83 -12.11 8.85
N LEU A 85 14.69 -11.87 7.54
CA LEU A 85 15.80 -11.83 6.59
C LEU A 85 16.80 -10.74 6.98
N ARG A 86 16.34 -9.51 7.31
CA ARG A 86 17.20 -8.43 7.80
C ARG A 86 17.99 -8.84 9.05
N ARG A 87 17.32 -9.41 10.05
CA ARG A 87 18.00 -9.89 11.27
C ARG A 87 19.06 -10.96 10.97
N LYS A 88 18.77 -11.88 10.05
CA LYS A 88 19.75 -12.90 9.62
C LYS A 88 20.95 -12.27 8.93
N ILE A 89 20.74 -11.26 8.08
CA ILE A 89 21.80 -10.50 7.42
C ILE A 89 22.67 -9.78 8.45
N ASP A 90 22.09 -9.02 9.38
CA ASP A 90 22.82 -8.30 10.42
C ASP A 90 23.68 -9.26 11.28
N ALA A 91 23.11 -10.42 11.63
CA ALA A 91 23.81 -11.44 12.41
C ALA A 91 24.99 -12.06 11.63
N LEU A 92 24.87 -12.24 10.32
CA LEU A 92 25.94 -12.72 9.46
C LEU A 92 27.04 -11.67 9.29
N GLU A 93 26.69 -10.41 9.07
CA GLU A 93 27.65 -9.31 8.99
C GLU A 93 28.48 -9.18 10.29
N THR A 94 27.81 -9.31 11.43
CA THR A 94 28.48 -9.27 12.74
C THR A 94 29.44 -10.44 12.93
N LYS A 95 29.09 -11.63 12.44
CA LYS A 95 29.95 -12.83 12.49
C LYS A 95 31.15 -12.68 11.55
N LEU A 96 30.94 -12.20 10.32
CA LEU A 96 32.01 -11.96 9.36
C LEU A 96 33.03 -10.95 9.90
N ASN A 97 32.55 -9.85 10.51
CA ASN A 97 33.42 -8.86 11.14
C ASN A 97 34.21 -9.45 12.33
N LYS A 98 33.60 -10.32 13.13
CA LYS A 98 34.31 -11.02 14.23
C LYS A 98 35.37 -12.00 13.71
N GLU A 99 35.13 -12.67 12.58
CA GLU A 99 36.12 -13.56 11.95
C GLU A 99 37.25 -12.79 11.28
N ALA A 100 36.97 -11.65 10.65
CA ALA A 100 37.99 -10.75 10.10
C ALA A 100 38.92 -10.16 11.18
N VAL A 101 38.37 -9.85 12.36
CA VAL A 101 39.16 -9.37 13.52
C VAL A 101 40.03 -10.49 14.11
N LYS A 102 39.54 -11.74 14.16
CA LYS A 102 40.33 -12.89 14.60
C LYS A 102 41.47 -13.25 13.64
N SER A 103 41.27 -13.09 12.34
CA SER A 103 42.31 -13.30 11.31
C SER A 103 43.45 -12.28 11.41
N SER A 104 43.16 -11.03 11.78
CA SER A 104 44.18 -10.00 11.98
C SER A 104 44.96 -10.14 13.29
N ALA A 105 44.36 -10.73 14.33
CA ALA A 105 45.06 -11.00 15.60
C ALA A 105 46.11 -12.13 15.48
N ASN A 106 45.86 -13.14 14.64
CA ASN A 106 46.77 -14.28 14.48
C ASN A 106 48.03 -13.98 13.63
N LYS A 107 48.08 -12.83 12.92
CA LYS A 107 49.23 -12.43 12.11
C LYS A 107 50.33 -11.70 12.90
N SER A 108 50.09 -11.34 14.17
CA SER A 108 51.09 -10.66 15.03
C SER A 108 51.92 -11.60 15.90
N ALA A 109 51.56 -12.89 16.00
CA ALA A 109 52.27 -13.87 16.84
C ALA A 109 53.44 -14.58 16.13
N THR A 110 53.52 -14.56 14.79
CA THR A 110 54.52 -15.33 14.01
C THR A 110 55.79 -14.55 13.62
N LYS A 111 55.97 -13.30 14.07
CA LYS A 111 57.14 -12.48 13.69
C LYS A 111 58.18 -12.23 14.79
N LYS A 112 58.11 -12.96 15.91
CA LYS A 112 58.97 -12.69 17.09
C LYS A 112 60.02 -13.77 17.41
N ASP A 113 60.26 -14.75 16.53
CA ASP A 113 61.17 -15.88 16.82
C ASP A 113 62.33 -16.09 15.84
N ASP A 114 62.65 -15.11 14.98
CA ASP A 114 63.84 -15.16 14.09
C ASP A 114 64.87 -14.07 14.43
N THR A 115 65.17 -13.85 15.72
CA THR A 115 66.30 -12.94 16.08
C THR A 115 67.07 -13.37 17.32
N LYS A 116 67.21 -14.68 17.61
CA LYS A 116 68.14 -15.12 18.66
C LYS A 116 68.63 -16.58 18.59
N LYS A 117 69.50 -16.89 17.63
CA LYS A 117 70.65 -17.82 17.74
C LYS A 117 71.34 -17.85 16.37
N ALA A 118 72.52 -17.25 16.26
CA ALA A 118 73.82 -17.92 16.40
C ALA A 118 74.11 -18.81 15.19
#